data_AF-A0A443RXR2-F1
#
_entry.id   AF-A0A443RXR2-F1
#
_cell.length_a   1.000
_cell.length_b   1.000
_cell.length_c   1.000
_cell.angle_alpha   90.00
_cell.angle_beta   90.00
_cell.angle_gamma   90.00
#
_symmetry.space_group_name_H-M   'P 1'
#
loop_
_entity.id
_entity.type
_entity.pdbx_description
1 polymer ?
#
loop_
_entity_poly.entity_id
_entity_poly.type
_entity_poly.pdbx_seq_one_letter_code
_entity_poly.pdbx_strand_id
1 'polypeptide(L)'
;MATPSEQRAAFDFLRHLYSQVATDTSAPTSQSSVTSCSQFSMFSDFMDTTSASQERDNELDQYLQAVFTQTEMEMNVVDFWHKKQNEYPGLFKMFTWLFSVPASNVSSERNFNFANLTLTKRRARLDRDKVNEVLFVRANFDLFK
;
A
#
# COMPACT_ATOMS: atom_id res chain seq x y z
N MET A 1 -3.47 25.05 5.15
CA MET A 1 -4.89 24.96 4.76
C MET A 1 -4.91 24.71 3.27
N ALA A 2 -5.38 23.54 2.82
CA ALA A 2 -5.48 23.24 1.39
C ALA A 2 -6.50 24.16 0.72
N THR A 3 -6.23 24.56 -0.52
CA THR A 3 -7.15 25.39 -1.31
C THR A 3 -8.36 24.56 -1.75
N PRO A 4 -9.55 25.18 -1.94
CA PRO A 4 -10.74 24.45 -2.41
C PRO A 4 -10.53 23.71 -3.74
N SER A 5 -9.62 24.20 -4.60
CA SER A 5 -9.24 23.55 -5.85
C SER A 5 -8.43 22.27 -5.64
N GLU A 6 -7.50 22.26 -4.68
CA GLU A 6 -6.70 21.08 -4.34
C GLU A 6 -7.57 19.98 -3.73
N GLN A 7 -8.55 20.36 -2.89
CA GLN A 7 -9.50 19.40 -2.32
C GLN A 7 -10.31 18.71 -3.43
N ARG A 8 -10.80 19.47 -4.41
CA ARG A 8 -11.57 18.92 -5.54
C ARG A 8 -10.73 17.96 -6.39
N ALA A 9 -9.49 18.35 -6.71
CA ALA A 9 -8.57 17.48 -7.44
C ALA A 9 -8.26 16.18 -6.67
N ALA A 10 -8.11 16.25 -5.35
CA ALA A 10 -7.91 15.08 -4.50
C ALA A 10 -9.14 14.15 -4.52
N PHE A 11 -10.36 14.69 -4.46
CA PHE A 11 -11.59 13.89 -4.56
C PHE A 11 -11.72 13.20 -5.91
N ASP A 12 -11.47 13.92 -7.01
CA ASP A 12 -11.52 13.35 -8.35
C ASP A 12 -10.48 12.23 -8.52
N PHE A 13 -9.29 12.41 -7.94
CA PHE A 13 -8.25 11.39 -7.92
C PHE A 13 -8.67 10.14 -7.11
N LEU A 14 -9.25 10.32 -5.92
CA LEU A 14 -9.72 9.20 -5.10
C LEU A 14 -10.83 8.41 -5.81
N ARG A 15 -11.78 9.10 -6.46
CA ARG A 15 -12.82 8.45 -7.27
C ARG A 15 -12.22 7.68 -8.44
N HIS A 16 -11.20 8.23 -9.09
CA HIS A 16 -10.50 7.56 -10.18
C HIS A 16 -9.74 6.32 -9.69
N LEU A 17 -9.03 6.41 -8.56
CA LEU A 17 -8.34 5.25 -7.98
C LEU A 17 -9.33 4.16 -7.55
N TYR A 18 -10.43 4.56 -6.93
CA TYR A 18 -11.45 3.64 -6.47
C TYR A 18 -12.11 2.89 -7.65
N SER A 19 -12.33 3.58 -8.79
CA SER A 19 -12.86 2.91 -9.98
C SER A 19 -11.88 1.90 -10.58
N GLN A 20 -10.57 2.17 -10.56
CA GLN A 20 -9.56 1.19 -11.00
C GLN A 20 -9.54 -0.06 -10.12
N VAL A 21 -9.68 0.12 -8.80
CA VAL A 21 -9.83 -1.02 -7.86
C VAL A 21 -11.12 -1.80 -8.14
N ALA A 22 -12.15 -1.16 -8.68
CA ALA A 22 -13.44 -1.76 -9.00
C ALA A 22 -13.50 -2.48 -10.37
N THR A 23 -12.76 -2.02 -11.39
CA THR A 23 -12.87 -2.49 -12.78
C THR A 23 -12.19 -3.83 -13.06
N ASP A 24 -11.23 -4.27 -12.24
CA ASP A 24 -10.52 -5.53 -12.47
C ASP A 24 -11.29 -6.77 -11.96
N THR A 25 -12.55 -6.59 -11.55
CA THR A 25 -13.51 -7.66 -11.22
C THR A 25 -14.34 -8.12 -12.44
N SER A 26 -13.70 -8.36 -13.59
CA SER A 26 -14.33 -9.13 -14.69
C SER A 26 -13.44 -10.31 -15.06
N ALA A 27 -14.04 -11.50 -15.06
CA ALA A 27 -13.41 -12.81 -15.18
C ALA A 27 -12.71 -13.03 -16.55
N PRO A 28 -11.85 -14.06 -16.69
CA PRO A 28 -10.75 -14.07 -17.65
C PRO A 28 -11.23 -14.37 -19.07
N THR A 29 -10.65 -13.69 -20.05
CA THR A 29 -10.57 -14.20 -21.41
C THR A 29 -9.12 -14.16 -21.86
N SER A 30 -8.59 -15.35 -22.06
CA SER A 30 -7.27 -15.63 -22.61
C SER A 30 -7.03 -14.88 -23.92
N GLN A 31 -5.89 -14.18 -24.03
CA GLN A 31 -4.90 -14.33 -25.10
C GLN A 31 -3.78 -13.27 -25.01
N SER A 32 -2.60 -13.75 -24.61
CA SER A 32 -1.24 -13.47 -25.12
C SER A 32 -0.75 -12.06 -25.53
N SER A 33 0.47 -11.79 -25.02
CA SER A 33 1.58 -10.99 -25.58
C SER A 33 1.59 -9.48 -25.36
N VAL A 34 2.40 -9.03 -24.38
CA VAL A 34 3.55 -8.13 -24.62
C VAL A 34 4.47 -8.05 -23.39
N THR A 35 5.77 -8.14 -23.68
CA THR A 35 6.90 -7.89 -22.78
C THR A 35 6.86 -6.48 -22.19
N SER A 36 6.71 -6.38 -20.88
CA SER A 36 7.27 -5.28 -20.07
C SER A 36 7.36 -5.77 -18.63
N CYS A 37 8.53 -5.62 -18.01
CA CYS A 37 8.82 -6.10 -16.66
C CYS A 37 7.97 -5.30 -15.65
N SER A 38 6.76 -5.79 -15.40
CA SER A 38 5.78 -5.15 -14.52
C SER A 38 6.19 -5.34 -13.07
N GLN A 39 6.76 -4.30 -12.47
CA GLN A 39 6.87 -4.15 -11.00
C GLN A 39 5.49 -4.25 -10.31
N PHE A 40 4.40 -4.24 -11.07
CA PHE A 40 3.02 -4.33 -10.60
C PHE A 40 2.50 -5.77 -10.49
N SER A 41 3.19 -6.76 -11.09
CA SER A 41 2.73 -8.17 -11.10
C SER A 41 2.82 -8.87 -9.74
N MET A 42 3.67 -8.40 -8.81
CA MET A 42 3.69 -8.93 -7.43
C MET A 42 2.50 -8.44 -6.60
N PHE A 43 1.86 -7.35 -7.03
CA PHE A 43 0.77 -6.71 -6.29
C PHE A 43 -0.62 -7.21 -6.72
N SER A 44 -0.75 -7.86 -7.88
CA SER A 44 -2.03 -8.43 -8.33
C SER A 44 -2.52 -9.57 -7.44
N ASP A 45 -1.60 -10.35 -6.86
CA ASP A 45 -1.96 -11.51 -6.02
C ASP A 45 -2.59 -11.09 -4.68
N PHE A 46 -2.28 -9.89 -4.18
CA PHE A 46 -2.93 -9.35 -2.98
C PHE A 46 -4.40 -8.97 -3.24
N MET A 47 -4.78 -8.77 -4.50
CA MET A 47 -6.09 -8.26 -4.88
C MET A 47 -7.16 -9.37 -5.06
N ASP A 48 -6.81 -10.65 -4.93
CA ASP A 48 -7.68 -11.77 -5.35
C ASP A 48 -8.58 -12.35 -4.24
N THR A 49 -8.69 -11.71 -3.07
CA THR A 49 -9.55 -12.18 -1.98
C THR A 49 -10.64 -11.16 -1.65
N THR A 50 -11.80 -11.27 -2.29
CA THR A 50 -13.15 -11.31 -1.65
C THR A 50 -14.27 -11.12 -2.68
N SER A 51 -15.24 -12.04 -2.63
CA SER A 51 -16.46 -12.09 -3.43
C SER A 51 -17.60 -11.43 -2.65
N ALA A 52 -18.00 -10.21 -3.02
CA ALA A 52 -19.26 -9.58 -2.59
C ALA A 52 -19.65 -8.49 -3.61
N SER A 53 -20.31 -8.91 -4.67
CA SER A 53 -20.55 -8.12 -5.88
C SER A 53 -21.96 -7.53 -5.86
N GLN A 54 -22.19 -6.36 -5.23
CA GLN A 54 -23.33 -5.51 -5.63
C GLN A 54 -23.39 -4.06 -5.07
N GLU A 55 -22.62 -3.68 -4.05
CA GLU A 55 -22.77 -2.35 -3.39
C GLU A 55 -21.60 -1.36 -3.63
N ARG A 56 -20.69 -1.66 -4.55
CA ARG A 56 -19.36 -1.03 -4.58
C ARG A 56 -19.33 0.46 -4.95
N ASP A 57 -20.25 0.98 -5.77
CA ASP A 57 -20.25 2.41 -6.11
C ASP A 57 -20.86 3.30 -5.01
N ASN A 58 -21.63 2.73 -4.06
CA ASN A 58 -22.22 3.46 -2.94
C ASN A 58 -21.26 3.62 -1.74
N GLU A 59 -20.23 2.78 -1.65
CA GLU A 59 -19.38 2.67 -0.46
C GLU A 59 -18.55 3.95 -0.21
N LEU A 60 -17.91 4.49 -1.25
CA LEU A 60 -17.12 5.72 -1.15
C LEU A 60 -18.00 6.92 -0.81
N ASP A 61 -19.15 7.03 -1.45
CA ASP A 61 -20.09 8.14 -1.21
C ASP A 61 -20.69 8.04 0.20
N GLN A 62 -20.96 6.82 0.68
CA GLN A 62 -21.37 6.56 2.06
C GLN A 62 -20.28 6.98 3.07
N TYR A 63 -19.02 6.65 2.81
CA TYR A 63 -17.91 7.07 3.67
C TYR A 63 -17.73 8.59 3.70
N LEU A 64 -17.86 9.27 2.55
CA LEU A 64 -17.74 10.72 2.45
C LEU A 64 -18.88 11.47 3.16
N GLN A 65 -20.07 10.86 3.23
CA GLN A 65 -21.24 11.42 3.91
C GLN A 65 -21.34 10.95 5.38
N ALA A 66 -20.53 9.98 5.80
CA ALA A 66 -20.56 9.44 7.14
C ALA A 66 -20.15 10.49 8.19
N VAL A 67 -20.84 10.48 9.32
CA VAL A 67 -20.48 11.28 10.49
C VAL A 67 -19.74 10.38 11.46
N PHE A 68 -18.48 10.70 11.70
CA PHE A 68 -17.64 9.96 12.64
C PHE A 68 -17.75 10.53 14.05
N THR A 69 -17.71 9.64 15.04
CA THR A 69 -17.68 10.03 16.45
C THR A 69 -16.31 10.62 16.83
N GLN A 70 -16.26 11.44 17.89
CA GLN A 70 -15.01 12.00 18.39
C GLN A 70 -13.96 10.91 18.68
N THR A 71 -14.40 9.78 19.24
CA THR A 71 -13.55 8.62 19.53
C THR A 71 -12.94 8.00 18.26
N GLU A 72 -13.68 7.99 17.15
CA GLU A 72 -13.16 7.49 15.87
C GLU A 72 -12.16 8.45 15.23
N MET A 73 -12.33 9.75 15.41
CA MET A 73 -11.39 10.76 14.92
C MET A 73 -10.07 10.79 15.70
N GLU A 74 -10.09 10.42 16.99
CA GLU A 74 -8.89 10.36 17.84
C GLU A 74 -8.15 9.02 17.75
N MET A 75 -8.76 8.01 17.12
CA MET A 75 -8.19 6.68 16.98
C MET A 75 -7.07 6.65 15.93
N ASN A 76 -6.12 5.70 16.10
CA ASN A 76 -5.14 5.43 15.06
C ASN A 76 -5.84 5.03 13.76
N VAL A 77 -5.39 5.61 12.65
CA VAL A 77 -5.99 5.38 11.32
C VAL A 77 -5.99 3.90 10.94
N VAL A 78 -4.94 3.15 11.28
CA VAL A 78 -4.86 1.70 11.00
C VAL A 78 -5.92 0.93 11.79
N ASP A 79 -6.08 1.26 13.08
CA ASP A 79 -7.09 0.63 13.95
C ASP A 79 -8.53 0.96 13.50
N PHE A 80 -8.74 2.19 13.01
CA PHE A 80 -10.01 2.62 12.42
C PHE A 80 -10.41 1.74 11.24
N TRP A 81 -9.50 1.59 10.28
CA TRP A 81 -9.76 0.81 9.08
C TRP A 81 -9.93 -0.68 9.38
N HIS A 82 -9.20 -1.24 10.35
CA HIS A 82 -9.42 -2.61 10.79
C HIS A 82 -10.81 -2.83 11.42
N LYS A 83 -11.32 -1.87 12.20
CA LYS A 83 -12.70 -1.96 12.74
C LYS A 83 -13.75 -1.84 11.64
N LYS A 84 -13.48 -1.03 10.62
CA LYS A 84 -14.42 -0.72 9.53
C LYS A 84 -14.28 -1.64 8.31
N GLN A 85 -13.38 -2.63 8.33
CA GLN A 85 -13.13 -3.55 7.20
C GLN A 85 -14.37 -4.28 6.69
N ASN A 86 -15.33 -4.59 7.58
CA ASN A 86 -16.58 -5.28 7.21
C ASN A 86 -17.63 -4.32 6.66
N GLU A 87 -17.57 -3.04 7.06
CA GLU A 87 -18.50 -1.98 6.63
C GLU A 87 -18.06 -1.38 5.29
N TYR A 88 -16.74 -1.28 5.09
CA TYR A 88 -16.13 -0.69 3.91
C TYR A 88 -15.02 -1.63 3.35
N PRO A 89 -15.38 -2.77 2.73
CA PRO A 89 -14.39 -3.73 2.24
C PRO A 89 -13.59 -3.20 1.04
N GLY A 90 -14.23 -2.45 0.13
CA GLY A 90 -13.56 -1.86 -1.03
C GLY A 90 -12.59 -0.75 -0.64
N LEU A 91 -13.02 0.15 0.25
CA LEU A 91 -12.18 1.22 0.78
C LEU A 91 -11.08 0.67 1.69
N PHE A 92 -11.34 -0.39 2.46
CA PHE A 92 -10.29 -1.04 3.25
C PHE A 92 -9.17 -1.60 2.37
N LYS A 93 -9.53 -2.22 1.25
CA LYS A 93 -8.56 -2.69 0.26
C LYS A 93 -7.73 -1.53 -0.33
N MET A 94 -8.39 -0.44 -0.70
CA MET A 94 -7.71 0.76 -1.17
C MET A 94 -6.80 1.36 -0.09
N PHE A 95 -7.25 1.39 1.16
CA PHE A 95 -6.50 1.86 2.32
C PHE A 95 -5.23 1.04 2.52
N THR A 96 -5.34 -0.29 2.55
CA THR A 96 -4.16 -1.16 2.72
C THR A 96 -3.13 -0.95 1.62
N TRP A 97 -3.58 -0.75 0.38
CA TRP A 97 -2.69 -0.41 -0.74
C TRP A 97 -1.99 0.94 -0.53
N LEU A 98 -2.75 1.99 -0.21
CA LEU A 98 -2.22 3.34 -0.07
C LEU A 98 -1.26 3.47 1.13
N PHE A 99 -1.61 2.86 2.27
CA PHE A 99 -0.82 2.93 3.51
C PHE A 99 0.38 1.98 3.55
N SER A 100 0.45 1.03 2.62
CA SER A 100 1.65 0.21 2.44
C SER A 100 2.82 1.02 1.85
N VAL A 101 2.54 2.15 1.22
CA VAL A 101 3.57 3.03 0.65
C VAL A 101 4.12 3.95 1.75
N PRO A 102 5.42 3.86 2.09
CA PRO A 102 6.00 4.77 3.06
C PRO A 102 6.02 6.20 2.49
N ALA A 103 5.62 7.17 3.31
CA ALA A 103 5.63 8.59 2.91
C ALA A 103 7.05 9.15 2.68
N SER A 104 8.10 8.42 3.09
CA SER A 104 9.49 8.87 3.03
C SER A 104 10.46 7.74 2.73
N ASN A 105 11.52 8.07 2.00
CA ASN A 105 12.62 7.16 1.70
C ASN A 105 13.63 7.04 2.85
N VAL A 106 13.45 7.74 3.97
CA VAL A 106 14.40 7.76 5.11
C VAL A 106 14.75 6.35 5.62
N SER A 107 13.79 5.41 5.62
CA SER A 107 14.06 4.03 6.01
C SER A 107 15.04 3.33 5.04
N SER A 108 14.88 3.56 3.74
CA SER A 108 15.79 3.01 2.73
C SER A 108 17.17 3.67 2.81
N GLU A 109 17.24 4.99 2.97
CA GLU A 109 18.50 5.74 3.13
C GLU A 109 19.29 5.27 4.36
N ARG A 110 18.59 5.03 5.47
CA ARG A 110 19.20 4.47 6.68
C ARG A 110 19.83 3.10 6.40
N ASN A 111 19.12 2.22 5.69
CA ASN A 111 19.64 0.91 5.31
C ASN A 111 20.85 1.01 4.36
N PHE A 112 20.82 1.91 3.38
CA PHE A 112 21.96 2.17 2.48
C PHE A 112 23.17 2.73 3.22
N ASN A 113 22.95 3.62 4.19
CA ASN A 113 24.04 4.13 5.01
C ASN A 113 24.71 2.99 5.82
N PHE A 114 23.91 2.08 6.38
CA PHE A 114 24.45 0.90 7.06
C PHE A 114 25.14 -0.08 6.11
N ALA A 115 24.65 -0.24 4.89
CA ALA A 115 25.32 -1.03 3.86
C ALA A 115 26.72 -0.45 3.58
N ASN A 116 26.84 0.86 3.43
CA ASN A 116 28.12 1.53 3.23
C ASN A 116 29.10 1.34 4.41
N LEU A 117 28.60 1.36 5.65
CA LEU A 117 29.41 1.05 6.84
C LEU A 117 29.84 -0.43 6.89
N THR A 118 29.00 -1.33 6.39
CA THR A 118 29.29 -2.77 6.35
C THR A 118 30.33 -3.09 5.26
N LEU A 119 30.23 -2.42 4.11
CA LEU A 119 31.13 -2.48 2.95
C LEU A 119 32.36 -1.57 3.09
N THR A 120 32.99 -1.55 4.27
CA THR A 120 34.25 -0.82 4.46
C THR A 120 35.41 -1.45 3.68
N LYS A 121 36.48 -0.68 3.38
CA LYS A 121 37.66 -1.16 2.63
C LYS A 121 38.25 -2.49 3.14
N ARG A 122 38.15 -2.78 4.44
CA ARG A 122 38.61 -4.04 5.06
C ARG A 122 37.67 -5.24 4.81
N ARG A 123 36.40 -4.98 4.49
CA ARG A 123 35.34 -5.96 4.22
C ARG A 123 34.89 -6.00 2.76
N ALA A 124 35.64 -5.37 1.85
CA ALA A 124 35.31 -5.29 0.42
C ALA A 124 35.36 -6.64 -0.34
N ARG A 125 35.80 -7.73 0.30
CA ARG A 125 35.78 -9.10 -0.26
C ARG A 125 34.54 -9.92 0.16
N LEU A 126 33.56 -9.30 0.82
CA LEU A 126 32.32 -9.99 1.17
C LEU A 126 31.52 -10.26 -0.11
N ASP A 127 31.06 -11.51 -0.24
CA ASP A 127 30.24 -11.90 -1.38
C ASP A 127 28.88 -11.18 -1.36
N ARG A 128 28.31 -10.92 -2.54
CA ARG A 128 27.09 -10.09 -2.68
C ARG A 128 25.92 -10.68 -1.91
N ASP A 129 25.78 -12.00 -1.94
CA ASP A 129 24.70 -12.70 -1.25
C ASP A 129 24.82 -12.54 0.27
N LYS A 130 26.05 -12.57 0.80
CA LYS A 130 26.32 -12.35 2.22
C LYS A 130 26.05 -10.92 2.67
N VAL A 131 26.28 -9.93 1.81
CA VAL A 131 25.90 -8.54 2.10
C VAL A 131 24.38 -8.43 2.20
N ASN A 132 23.64 -9.03 1.27
CA ASN A 132 22.18 -9.02 1.25
C ASN A 132 21.59 -9.72 2.48
N GLU A 133 22.11 -10.90 2.86
CA GLU A 133 21.69 -11.63 4.07
C GLU A 133 21.85 -10.76 5.34
N VAL A 134 23.02 -10.13 5.52
CA VAL A 134 23.29 -9.28 6.69
C VAL A 134 22.36 -8.06 6.73
N LEU A 135 22.13 -7.42 5.59
CA LEU A 135 21.22 -6.28 5.50
C LEU A 135 19.77 -6.69 5.75
N PHE A 136 19.34 -7.84 5.24
CA PHE A 136 18.01 -8.38 5.46
C PHE A 136 17.75 -8.66 6.94
N VAL A 137 18.67 -9.37 7.60
CA VAL A 137 18.54 -9.68 9.04
C VAL A 137 18.51 -8.40 9.86
N ARG A 138 19.35 -7.42 9.52
CA ARG A 138 19.38 -6.12 10.22
C ARG A 138 18.08 -5.35 10.06
N ALA A 139 17.57 -5.24 8.83
CA ALA A 139 16.37 -4.46 8.53
C ALA A 139 15.12 -5.02 9.20
N ASN A 140 15.09 -6.33 9.44
CA ASN A 140 13.95 -7.04 10.04
C ASN A 140 14.21 -7.48 11.48
N PHE A 141 15.30 -7.05 12.11
CA PHE A 141 15.69 -7.55 13.43
C PHE A 141 14.61 -7.34 14.49
N ASP A 142 13.91 -6.21 14.43
CA ASP A 142 12.84 -5.87 15.39
C ASP A 142 11.60 -6.77 15.25
N LEU A 143 11.41 -7.45 14.10
CA LEU A 143 10.30 -8.40 13.89
C LEU A 143 10.52 -9.74 14.58
N PHE A 144 11.76 -10.06 14.96
CA PHE A 144 12.14 -11.34 15.58
C PHE A 144 12.44 -11.22 17.08
N LYS A 145 12.17 -10.05 17.69
CA LYS A 145 12.43 -9.77 19.10
C LYS A 145 11.23 -10.07 20.00
#